data_AF-A0A1L5J5U7-F1
#
_entry.id   AF-A0A1L5J5U7-F1
#
_cell.length_a   1.000
_cell.length_b   1.000
_cell.length_c   1.000
_cell.angle_alpha   90.00
_cell.angle_beta   90.00
_cell.angle_gamma   90.00
#
_symmetry.space_group_name_H-M   'P 1'
#
loop_
_entity.id
_entity.type
_entity.pdbx_description
1 polymer ?
#
loop_
_entity_poly.entity_id
_entity_poly.type
_entity_poly.pdbx_seq_one_letter_code
_entity_poly.pdbx_strand_id
1 'polypeptide(L)'
;GAQGEGVGNFLCYGDLPENGIADPSSYLFPRGAILDRDLSTIHDVDLHAMDEIQEYVAHSWYDYSSGKASGLHPYAGETEFNYDGPTPPYEHLDVENSYSWLKSPRWKGNVMEVGPLARVLMMYANGHEQTQALVNYTLQTLDVPVEALFSTLGRTAARTLETKIVADNLQTWYDNLVGNIKSGDTRTFNEALWEPSTWPKKAQGAGFMEAPRGGLAHWIVIEDEKIANYQAVVPSTWNAGPRDAEGQAGPYEAALKGHQMADPQQPVEILRTIHSFDPCIA
;
A
#
# COMPACT_ATOMS: atom_id res chain seq x y z
N GLY A 1 -1.11 -6.89 23.69
CA GLY A 1 -0.47 -6.28 22.51
C GLY A 1 -1.46 -6.17 21.36
N ALA A 2 -2.60 -5.50 21.57
CA ALA A 2 -3.67 -5.33 20.57
C ALA A 2 -3.89 -3.85 20.20
N GLN A 3 -2.86 -3.01 20.41
CA GLN A 3 -2.91 -1.57 20.19
C GLN A 3 -2.01 -1.20 19.00
N GLY A 4 -2.35 -0.14 18.27
CA GLY A 4 -1.55 0.32 17.12
C GLY A 4 -2.00 -0.19 15.75
N GLU A 5 -3.26 -0.61 15.66
CA GLU A 5 -4.01 -0.86 14.41
C GLU A 5 -5.44 -0.38 14.69
N GLY A 6 -5.97 0.50 13.85
CA GLY A 6 -7.21 1.23 14.12
C GLY A 6 -8.16 1.37 12.94
N VAL A 7 -7.87 0.74 11.80
CA VAL A 7 -8.69 0.82 10.58
C VAL A 7 -9.40 -0.49 10.28
N GLY A 8 -8.79 -1.64 10.60
CA GLY A 8 -9.33 -2.97 10.35
C GLY A 8 -9.35 -3.42 8.89
N ASN A 9 -8.95 -2.56 7.96
CA ASN A 9 -8.99 -2.80 6.52
C ASN A 9 -7.58 -2.87 5.94
N PHE A 10 -7.34 -3.83 5.05
CA PHE A 10 -6.01 -4.10 4.48
C PHE A 10 -6.09 -4.24 2.97
N LEU A 11 -5.11 -3.69 2.25
CA LEU A 11 -5.08 -3.69 0.78
C LEU A 11 -3.75 -4.25 0.25
N CYS A 12 -3.84 -5.12 -0.75
CA CYS A 12 -2.71 -5.62 -1.53
C CYS A 12 -3.02 -5.57 -3.02
N TYR A 13 -2.11 -5.05 -3.82
CA TYR A 13 -2.18 -5.12 -5.30
C TYR A 13 -1.66 -6.45 -5.83
N GLY A 14 -0.89 -7.17 -5.00
CA GLY A 14 -0.26 -8.44 -5.32
C GLY A 14 0.99 -8.28 -6.18
N ASP A 15 1.88 -9.28 -6.11
CA ASP A 15 3.20 -9.23 -6.77
C ASP A 15 3.90 -10.60 -6.78
N LEU A 16 5.07 -10.65 -7.40
CA LEU A 16 5.96 -11.81 -7.53
C LEU A 16 5.26 -12.98 -8.26
N PRO A 17 4.89 -12.77 -9.54
CA PRO A 17 4.18 -13.76 -10.34
C PRO A 17 5.07 -14.94 -10.74
N GLU A 18 4.54 -16.16 -10.66
CA GLU A 18 5.18 -17.35 -11.23
C GLU A 18 4.93 -17.46 -12.75
N ASN A 19 3.72 -17.15 -13.22
CA ASN A 19 3.30 -17.32 -14.62
C ASN A 19 3.21 -16.00 -15.41
N GLY A 20 3.82 -14.94 -14.87
CA GLY A 20 3.80 -13.59 -15.44
C GLY A 20 2.67 -12.71 -14.89
N ILE A 21 2.82 -11.40 -15.10
CA ILE A 21 1.99 -10.39 -14.43
C ILE A 21 0.50 -10.43 -14.81
N ALA A 22 0.15 -11.07 -15.94
CA ALA A 22 -1.25 -11.19 -16.39
C ALA A 22 -2.04 -12.28 -15.66
N ASP A 23 -1.39 -13.10 -14.82
CA ASP A 23 -2.02 -14.17 -14.03
C ASP A 23 -1.93 -13.87 -12.52
N PRO A 24 -2.90 -13.12 -11.95
CA PRO A 24 -2.95 -12.83 -10.52
C PRO A 24 -3.03 -14.06 -9.62
N SER A 25 -3.48 -15.21 -10.13
CA SER A 25 -3.56 -16.44 -9.34
C SER A 25 -2.19 -17.05 -9.05
N SER A 26 -1.16 -16.63 -9.80
CA SER A 26 0.23 -17.09 -9.67
C SER A 26 1.09 -16.21 -8.76
N TYR A 27 0.53 -15.18 -8.15
CA TYR A 27 1.29 -14.24 -7.33
C TYR A 27 1.62 -14.85 -5.96
N LEU A 28 2.87 -14.74 -5.52
CA LEU A 28 3.23 -15.10 -4.14
C LEU A 28 2.51 -14.21 -3.13
N PHE A 29 2.42 -12.91 -3.42
CA PHE A 29 1.59 -11.98 -2.66
C PHE A 29 0.23 -11.85 -3.35
N PRO A 30 -0.87 -12.38 -2.78
CA PRO A 30 -2.17 -12.32 -3.41
C PRO A 30 -2.66 -10.87 -3.53
N ARG A 31 -3.40 -10.58 -4.61
CA ARG A 31 -4.15 -9.34 -4.76
C ARG A 31 -5.47 -9.44 -3.99
N GLY A 32 -5.84 -8.38 -3.29
CA GLY A 32 -7.16 -8.28 -2.68
C GLY A 32 -7.27 -7.18 -1.64
N ALA A 33 -8.47 -7.03 -1.10
CA ALA A 33 -8.75 -6.21 0.07
C ALA A 33 -9.44 -7.06 1.16
N ILE A 34 -9.08 -6.81 2.41
CA ILE A 34 -9.75 -7.35 3.60
C ILE A 34 -10.44 -6.17 4.29
N LEU A 35 -11.69 -6.34 4.70
CA LEU A 35 -12.46 -5.33 5.43
C LEU A 35 -12.81 -5.83 6.82
N ASP A 36 -12.95 -4.91 7.78
CA ASP A 36 -13.47 -5.18 9.13
C ASP A 36 -12.75 -6.31 9.89
N ARG A 37 -11.46 -6.53 9.56
CA ARG A 37 -10.64 -7.66 10.05
C ARG A 37 -11.19 -9.05 9.69
N ASP A 38 -12.13 -9.15 8.74
CA ASP A 38 -12.71 -10.41 8.28
C ASP A 38 -11.74 -11.17 7.37
N LEU A 39 -11.00 -12.12 7.95
CA LEU A 39 -10.08 -12.99 7.20
C LEU A 39 -10.79 -14.10 6.41
N SER A 40 -12.12 -14.22 6.49
CA SER A 40 -12.88 -15.20 5.71
C SER A 40 -13.28 -14.69 4.33
N THR A 41 -13.21 -13.37 4.11
CA THR A 41 -13.61 -12.72 2.86
C THR A 41 -12.44 -11.90 2.30
N ILE A 42 -12.02 -12.23 1.08
CA ILE A 42 -11.10 -11.40 0.29
C ILE A 42 -11.90 -10.76 -0.83
N HIS A 43 -11.87 -9.43 -0.89
CA HIS A 43 -12.51 -8.66 -1.94
C HIS A 43 -11.57 -8.41 -3.11
N ASP A 44 -12.09 -8.52 -4.32
CA ASP A 44 -11.34 -8.21 -5.54
C ASP A 44 -11.00 -6.73 -5.62
N VAL A 45 -9.83 -6.43 -6.20
CA VAL A 45 -9.31 -5.07 -6.42
C VAL A 45 -9.03 -4.89 -7.91
N ASP A 46 -9.63 -3.86 -8.50
CA ASP A 46 -9.43 -3.44 -9.88
C ASP A 46 -8.75 -2.06 -9.94
N LEU A 47 -7.50 -2.05 -10.38
CA LEU A 47 -6.71 -0.83 -10.53
C LEU A 47 -7.19 0.08 -11.69
N HIS A 48 -8.12 -0.38 -12.52
CA HIS A 48 -8.66 0.39 -13.64
C HIS A 48 -10.07 0.91 -13.40
N ALA A 49 -10.75 0.43 -12.34
CA ALA A 49 -12.08 0.88 -11.98
C ALA A 49 -12.00 2.28 -11.33
N MET A 50 -12.63 3.27 -11.99
CA MET A 50 -12.54 4.70 -11.64
C MET A 50 -13.17 5.05 -10.29
N ASP A 51 -13.96 4.14 -9.72
CA ASP A 51 -14.66 4.25 -8.44
C ASP A 51 -14.03 3.39 -7.32
N GLU A 52 -12.92 2.70 -7.60
CA GLU A 52 -12.20 1.93 -6.57
C GLU A 52 -11.13 2.77 -5.88
N ILE A 53 -9.96 2.95 -6.52
CA ILE A 53 -8.83 3.66 -5.93
C ILE A 53 -8.95 5.14 -6.24
N GLN A 54 -9.18 5.96 -5.22
CA GLN A 54 -9.33 7.41 -5.38
C GLN A 54 -8.44 8.14 -4.37
N GLU A 55 -7.77 9.20 -4.80
CA GLU A 55 -7.07 10.13 -3.93
C GLU A 55 -7.94 11.35 -3.63
N TYR A 56 -7.96 11.77 -2.37
CA TYR A 56 -8.62 12.99 -1.90
C TYR A 56 -7.58 14.00 -1.43
N VAL A 57 -7.95 15.29 -1.45
CA VAL A 57 -7.08 16.41 -1.02
C VAL A 57 -7.76 17.37 -0.05
N ALA A 58 -8.88 16.94 0.56
CA ALA A 58 -9.67 17.76 1.48
C ALA A 58 -8.83 18.39 2.62
N HIS A 59 -7.85 17.64 3.12
CA HIS A 59 -6.93 18.08 4.17
C HIS A 59 -5.45 18.09 3.71
N SER A 60 -5.23 18.27 2.41
CA SER A 60 -3.89 18.27 1.80
C SER A 60 -3.60 19.58 1.07
N TRP A 61 -2.31 19.95 0.97
CA TRP A 61 -1.84 21.19 0.32
C TRP A 61 -1.85 21.10 -1.22
N TYR A 62 -3.00 20.76 -1.79
CA TYR A 62 -3.23 20.64 -3.23
C TYR A 62 -4.58 21.21 -3.62
N ASP A 63 -4.71 21.71 -4.84
CA ASP A 63 -6.01 22.02 -5.42
C ASP A 63 -6.40 20.97 -6.46
N TYR A 64 -7.71 20.68 -6.50
CA TYR A 64 -8.35 19.95 -7.59
C TYR A 64 -9.30 20.89 -8.33
N SER A 65 -9.31 20.81 -9.65
CA SER A 65 -10.22 21.55 -10.52
C SER A 65 -11.70 21.27 -10.22
N SER A 66 -11.99 20.06 -9.73
CA SER A 66 -13.31 19.59 -9.29
C SER A 66 -13.64 19.92 -7.84
N GLY A 67 -12.75 20.63 -7.13
CA GLY A 67 -12.86 20.97 -5.71
C GLY A 67 -12.27 19.90 -4.78
N LYS A 68 -11.75 20.35 -3.63
CA LYS A 68 -11.00 19.52 -2.66
C LYS A 68 -11.78 18.35 -2.04
N ALA A 69 -13.11 18.39 -2.08
CA ALA A 69 -13.97 17.33 -1.53
C ALA A 69 -14.09 16.11 -2.45
N SER A 70 -13.73 16.25 -3.73
CA SER A 70 -13.84 15.18 -4.72
C SER A 70 -12.66 14.21 -4.65
N GLY A 71 -12.94 12.91 -4.77
CA GLY A 71 -11.91 11.89 -4.97
C GLY A 71 -11.61 11.73 -6.47
N LEU A 72 -10.33 11.66 -6.83
CA LEU A 72 -9.91 11.41 -8.21
C LEU A 72 -9.21 10.06 -8.32
N HIS A 73 -9.64 9.23 -9.26
CA HIS A 73 -8.86 8.05 -9.66
C HIS A 73 -7.54 8.50 -10.32
N PRO A 74 -6.40 7.83 -10.08
CA PRO A 74 -5.09 8.27 -10.57
C PRO A 74 -4.99 8.53 -12.08
N TYR A 75 -5.75 7.85 -12.94
CA TYR A 75 -5.80 8.20 -14.38
C TYR A 75 -6.23 9.65 -14.63
N ALA A 76 -7.13 10.17 -13.82
CA ALA A 76 -7.61 11.56 -13.85
C ALA A 76 -7.01 12.39 -12.69
N GLY A 77 -6.02 11.86 -11.98
CA GLY A 77 -5.45 12.53 -10.82
C GLY A 77 -4.72 13.81 -11.20
N GLU A 78 -4.84 14.80 -10.32
CA GLU A 78 -4.21 16.12 -10.43
C GLU A 78 -3.16 16.29 -9.34
N THR A 79 -2.12 17.09 -9.61
CA THR A 79 -1.06 17.42 -8.65
C THR A 79 -0.71 18.91 -8.78
N GLU A 80 -1.66 19.77 -8.42
CA GLU A 80 -1.47 21.22 -8.35
C GLU A 80 -1.17 21.62 -6.90
N PHE A 81 0.05 22.07 -6.62
CA PHE A 81 0.46 22.44 -5.26
C PHE A 81 -0.26 23.72 -4.81
N ASN A 82 -0.88 23.68 -3.64
CA ASN A 82 -1.50 24.85 -2.99
C ASN A 82 -1.24 24.82 -1.48
N TYR A 83 -0.15 25.46 -1.04
CA TYR A 83 0.14 25.60 0.37
C TYR A 83 -0.73 26.69 1.00
N ASP A 84 -1.69 26.28 1.82
CA ASP A 84 -2.57 27.15 2.63
C ASP A 84 -2.31 26.98 4.15
N GLY A 85 -1.21 26.31 4.51
CA GLY A 85 -0.81 26.08 5.90
C GLY A 85 -0.20 27.30 6.60
N PRO A 86 0.18 27.16 7.88
CA PRO A 86 0.72 28.27 8.69
C PRO A 86 2.07 28.78 8.15
N THR A 87 2.31 30.10 8.26
CA THR A 87 3.60 30.70 7.89
C THR A 87 4.69 30.33 8.90
N PRO A 88 5.86 29.79 8.48
CA PRO A 88 6.96 29.52 9.39
C PRO A 88 7.56 30.80 10.04
N PRO A 89 8.04 30.73 11.30
CA PRO A 89 7.94 29.59 12.20
C PRO A 89 6.54 29.46 12.82
N TYR A 90 6.07 28.23 12.99
CA TYR A 90 4.82 27.91 13.67
C TYR A 90 5.04 26.81 14.70
N GLU A 91 4.18 26.75 15.72
CA GLU A 91 4.23 25.72 16.77
C GLU A 91 3.26 24.55 16.49
N HIS A 92 2.14 24.82 15.83
CA HIS A 92 1.08 23.86 15.56
C HIS A 92 0.55 24.00 14.13
N LEU A 93 0.08 22.88 13.57
CA LEU A 93 -0.72 22.86 12.34
C LEU A 93 -2.19 23.16 12.67
N ASP A 94 -2.91 23.72 11.70
CA ASP A 94 -4.37 23.83 11.74
C ASP A 94 -4.99 22.58 11.11
N VAL A 95 -5.35 21.61 11.96
CA VAL A 95 -5.80 20.28 11.53
C VAL A 95 -7.26 20.24 11.07
N GLU A 96 -8.02 21.33 11.25
CA GLU A 96 -9.37 21.46 10.72
C GLU A 96 -9.36 21.83 9.22
N ASN A 97 -8.23 22.35 8.71
CA ASN A 97 -8.00 22.70 7.31
C ASN A 97 -6.95 21.76 6.69
N SER A 98 -6.26 22.17 5.63
CA SER A 98 -5.18 21.37 5.05
C SER A 98 -3.94 21.33 5.96
N TYR A 99 -3.38 20.14 6.19
CA TYR A 99 -2.27 19.97 7.13
C TYR A 99 -1.16 19.01 6.66
N SER A 100 -1.18 18.57 5.40
CA SER A 100 -0.18 17.63 4.87
C SER A 100 0.12 17.82 3.38
N TRP A 101 1.35 17.49 2.99
CA TRP A 101 1.74 17.30 1.58
C TRP A 101 1.39 15.92 1.05
N LEU A 102 0.83 15.02 1.87
CA LEU A 102 0.33 13.75 1.38
C LEU A 102 -1.13 13.90 0.95
N LYS A 103 -1.49 13.32 -0.19
CA LYS A 103 -2.88 13.06 -0.56
C LYS A 103 -3.47 11.95 0.34
N SER A 104 -4.79 11.77 0.27
CA SER A 104 -5.54 10.81 1.09
C SER A 104 -6.19 9.73 0.20
N PRO A 105 -5.50 8.63 -0.14
CA PRO A 105 -6.07 7.57 -0.95
C PRO A 105 -7.08 6.73 -0.15
N ARG A 106 -8.14 6.28 -0.83
CA ARG A 106 -9.19 5.40 -0.32
C ARG A 106 -9.50 4.33 -1.36
N TRP A 107 -9.95 3.17 -0.90
CA TRP A 107 -10.46 2.11 -1.76
C TRP A 107 -11.96 1.95 -1.53
N LYS A 108 -12.78 2.27 -2.54
CA LYS A 108 -14.26 2.33 -2.44
C LYS A 108 -14.72 3.18 -1.24
N GLY A 109 -14.03 4.29 -0.98
CA GLY A 109 -14.29 5.16 0.17
C GLY A 109 -13.72 4.68 1.52
N ASN A 110 -13.17 3.46 1.60
CA ASN A 110 -12.58 2.93 2.83
C ASN A 110 -11.14 3.39 3.02
N VAL A 111 -10.78 3.70 4.26
CA VAL A 111 -9.38 3.82 4.70
C VAL A 111 -8.74 2.44 4.72
N MET A 112 -7.60 2.29 4.07
CA MET A 112 -6.88 1.02 3.96
C MET A 112 -5.48 1.12 4.54
N GLU A 113 -5.07 0.10 5.30
CA GLU A 113 -3.67 -0.12 5.64
C GLU A 113 -2.99 -1.00 4.59
N VAL A 114 -1.76 -0.65 4.22
CA VAL A 114 -0.91 -1.43 3.31
C VAL A 114 0.42 -1.79 3.99
N GLY A 115 1.10 -2.81 3.47
CA GLY A 115 2.43 -3.22 3.93
C GLY A 115 2.49 -4.66 4.41
N PRO A 116 3.55 -5.02 5.16
CA PRO A 116 3.78 -6.40 5.54
C PRO A 116 2.63 -7.04 6.32
N LEU A 117 1.95 -6.27 7.18
CA LEU A 117 0.78 -6.78 7.90
C LEU A 117 -0.34 -7.16 6.93
N ALA A 118 -0.67 -6.28 5.98
CA ALA A 118 -1.68 -6.53 4.96
C ALA A 118 -1.35 -7.81 4.15
N ARG A 119 -0.11 -7.95 3.67
CA ARG A 119 0.32 -9.12 2.88
C ARG A 119 0.30 -10.42 3.68
N VAL A 120 0.78 -10.41 4.93
CA VAL A 120 0.74 -11.59 5.78
C VAL A 120 -0.70 -12.02 6.07
N LEU A 121 -1.60 -11.07 6.35
CA LEU A 121 -3.02 -11.37 6.52
C LEU A 121 -3.65 -11.92 5.23
N MET A 122 -3.33 -11.32 4.09
CA MET A 122 -3.82 -11.78 2.77
C MET A 122 -3.35 -13.20 2.46
N MET A 123 -2.06 -13.49 2.63
CA MET A 123 -1.51 -14.84 2.46
C MET A 123 -2.12 -15.84 3.45
N TYR A 124 -2.34 -15.43 4.71
CA TYR A 124 -2.96 -16.29 5.72
C TYR A 124 -4.41 -16.65 5.36
N ALA A 125 -5.20 -15.65 4.99
CA ALA A 125 -6.59 -15.79 4.56
C ALA A 125 -6.71 -16.63 3.27
N ASN A 126 -5.78 -16.45 2.32
CA ASN A 126 -5.72 -17.22 1.08
C ASN A 126 -5.18 -18.66 1.26
N GLY A 127 -4.89 -19.10 2.49
CA GLY A 127 -4.48 -20.48 2.76
C GLY A 127 -3.02 -20.79 2.40
N HIS A 128 -2.13 -19.81 2.30
CA HIS A 128 -0.72 -20.06 2.03
C HIS A 128 -0.07 -20.82 3.20
N GLU A 129 0.23 -22.10 2.97
CA GLU A 129 0.62 -23.05 4.03
C GLU A 129 1.81 -22.56 4.86
N GLN A 130 2.85 -22.04 4.21
CA GLN A 130 4.03 -21.54 4.89
C GLN A 130 3.71 -20.33 5.78
N THR A 131 2.89 -19.39 5.29
CA THR A 131 2.46 -18.24 6.09
C THR A 131 1.64 -18.68 7.28
N GLN A 132 0.68 -19.58 7.09
CA GLN A 132 -0.15 -20.10 8.18
C GLN A 132 0.69 -20.79 9.26
N ALA A 133 1.66 -21.62 8.85
CA ALA A 133 2.58 -22.28 9.79
C ALA A 133 3.41 -21.27 10.59
N LEU A 134 4.00 -20.27 9.94
CA LEU A 134 4.82 -19.24 10.59
C LEU A 134 4.01 -18.34 11.54
N VAL A 135 2.81 -17.92 11.12
CA VAL A 135 1.90 -17.12 11.94
C VAL A 135 1.44 -17.92 13.15
N ASN A 136 0.95 -19.15 12.95
CA ASN A 136 0.47 -20.00 14.05
C ASN A 136 1.59 -20.33 15.04
N TYR A 137 2.81 -20.63 14.57
CA TYR A 137 3.98 -20.82 15.42
C TYR A 137 4.27 -19.59 16.27
N THR A 138 4.24 -18.40 15.66
CA THR A 138 4.49 -17.13 16.35
C THR A 138 3.45 -16.87 17.44
N LEU A 139 2.16 -17.02 17.10
CA LEU A 139 1.06 -16.80 18.03
C LEU A 139 1.10 -17.78 19.21
N GLN A 140 1.35 -19.07 18.95
CA GLN A 140 1.49 -20.10 19.98
C GLN A 140 2.71 -19.83 20.88
N THR A 141 3.84 -19.44 20.30
CA THR A 141 5.06 -19.15 21.07
C THR A 141 4.89 -17.96 22.00
N LEU A 142 4.12 -16.95 21.57
CA LEU A 142 3.86 -15.75 22.34
C LEU A 142 2.65 -15.89 23.29
N ASP A 143 1.91 -17.00 23.21
CA ASP A 143 0.65 -17.25 23.93
C ASP A 143 -0.37 -16.11 23.75
N VAL A 144 -0.61 -15.74 22.49
CA VAL A 144 -1.56 -14.67 22.11
C VAL A 144 -2.54 -15.14 21.03
N PRO A 145 -3.76 -14.59 20.98
CA PRO A 145 -4.75 -14.97 19.99
C PRO A 145 -4.49 -14.27 18.64
N VAL A 146 -5.21 -14.68 17.58
CA VAL A 146 -5.02 -14.16 16.21
C VAL A 146 -5.22 -12.65 16.13
N GLU A 147 -6.07 -12.08 16.98
CA GLU A 147 -6.34 -10.65 17.04
C GLU A 147 -5.10 -9.83 17.44
N ALA A 148 -4.08 -10.46 18.03
CA ALA A 148 -2.81 -9.79 18.32
C ALA A 148 -2.04 -9.38 17.04
N LEU A 149 -2.36 -9.95 15.88
CA LEU A 149 -1.83 -9.51 14.58
C LEU A 149 -2.25 -8.08 14.25
N PHE A 150 -3.44 -7.66 14.68
CA PHE A 150 -3.96 -6.31 14.46
C PHE A 150 -3.36 -5.33 15.49
N SER A 151 -2.05 -5.09 15.39
CA SER A 151 -1.32 -4.24 16.34
C SER A 151 0.04 -3.76 15.83
N THR A 152 0.65 -2.80 16.53
CA THR A 152 2.06 -2.41 16.35
C THR A 152 3.01 -3.62 16.41
N LEU A 153 2.76 -4.56 17.33
CA LEU A 153 3.56 -5.77 17.46
C LEU A 153 3.34 -6.71 16.28
N GLY A 154 2.09 -6.92 15.89
CA GLY A 154 1.71 -7.76 14.76
C GLY A 154 2.30 -7.26 13.45
N ARG A 155 2.30 -5.95 13.21
CA ARG A 155 2.98 -5.34 12.04
C ARG A 155 4.48 -5.56 12.05
N THR A 156 5.09 -5.47 13.23
CA THR A 156 6.53 -5.74 13.40
C THR A 156 6.86 -7.21 13.13
N ALA A 157 6.06 -8.14 13.64
CA ALA A 157 6.20 -9.57 13.38
C ALA A 157 5.95 -9.89 11.89
N ALA A 158 4.91 -9.32 11.28
CA ALA A 158 4.59 -9.56 9.88
C ALA A 158 5.78 -9.24 8.95
N ARG A 159 6.50 -8.14 9.21
CA ARG A 159 7.71 -7.78 8.46
C ARG A 159 8.79 -8.87 8.53
N THR A 160 8.99 -9.50 9.70
CA THR A 160 9.99 -10.56 9.84
C THR A 160 9.55 -11.89 9.22
N LEU A 161 8.26 -12.23 9.34
CA LEU A 161 7.68 -13.42 8.74
C LEU A 161 7.71 -13.37 7.21
N GLU A 162 7.29 -12.25 6.63
CA GLU A 162 7.37 -12.04 5.18
C GLU A 162 8.82 -12.13 4.68
N THR A 163 9.78 -11.55 5.41
CA THR A 163 11.20 -11.65 5.06
C THR A 163 11.65 -13.10 4.94
N LYS A 164 11.19 -13.98 5.86
CA LYS A 164 11.50 -15.42 5.80
C LYS A 164 10.91 -16.08 4.55
N ILE A 165 9.65 -15.78 4.24
CA ILE A 165 8.94 -16.34 3.07
C ILE A 165 9.64 -15.93 1.77
N VAL A 166 9.96 -14.64 1.62
CA VAL A 166 10.66 -14.13 0.44
C VAL A 166 12.06 -14.76 0.33
N ALA A 167 12.81 -14.80 1.44
CA ALA A 167 14.16 -15.38 1.45
C ALA A 167 14.20 -16.85 1.00
N ASP A 168 13.19 -17.64 1.37
CA ASP A 168 13.08 -19.04 0.94
C ASP A 168 12.77 -19.18 -0.55
N ASN A 169 11.99 -18.24 -1.11
CA ASN A 169 11.63 -18.25 -2.52
C ASN A 169 12.77 -17.76 -3.45
N LEU A 170 13.74 -16.99 -2.92
CA LEU A 170 14.88 -16.51 -3.72
C LEU A 170 15.64 -17.65 -4.41
N GLN A 171 15.84 -18.78 -3.72
CA GLN A 171 16.53 -19.93 -4.30
C GLN A 171 15.71 -20.56 -5.43
N THR A 172 14.40 -20.70 -5.26
CA THR A 172 13.49 -21.22 -6.29
C THR A 172 13.55 -20.36 -7.55
N TRP A 173 13.47 -19.02 -7.41
CA TRP A 173 13.54 -18.13 -8.56
C TRP A 173 14.90 -18.18 -9.27
N TYR A 174 15.98 -18.30 -8.50
CA TYR A 174 17.31 -18.49 -9.06
C TYR A 174 17.44 -19.82 -9.84
N ASP A 175 16.92 -20.91 -9.28
CA ASP A 175 16.95 -22.22 -9.92
C ASP A 175 16.10 -22.24 -11.19
N ASN A 176 14.94 -21.57 -11.18
CA ASN A 176 14.10 -21.38 -12.37
C ASN A 176 14.84 -20.61 -13.46
N LEU A 177 15.54 -19.52 -13.11
CA LEU A 177 16.38 -18.77 -14.05
C LEU A 177 17.48 -19.65 -14.65
N VAL A 178 18.21 -20.39 -13.83
CA VAL A 178 19.26 -21.32 -14.28
C VAL A 178 18.66 -22.43 -15.16
N GLY A 179 17.48 -22.93 -14.82
CA GLY A 179 16.73 -23.91 -15.59
C GLY A 179 16.38 -23.41 -17.00
N ASN A 180 15.83 -22.19 -17.10
CA ASN A 180 15.51 -21.55 -18.37
C ASN A 180 16.74 -21.41 -19.27
N ILE A 181 17.85 -20.92 -18.72
CA ILE A 181 19.12 -20.79 -19.45
C ILE A 181 19.62 -22.16 -19.93
N LYS A 182 19.59 -23.20 -19.08
CA LYS A 182 19.98 -24.57 -19.46
C LYS A 182 19.09 -25.17 -20.56
N SER A 183 17.82 -24.81 -20.59
CA SER A 183 16.88 -25.21 -21.64
C SER A 183 17.05 -24.46 -22.96
N GLY A 184 17.90 -23.43 -22.98
CA GLY A 184 18.22 -22.63 -24.16
C GLY A 184 17.46 -21.30 -24.26
N ASP A 185 16.61 -20.95 -23.29
CA ASP A 185 15.96 -19.63 -23.25
C ASP A 185 16.86 -18.61 -22.53
N THR A 186 17.45 -17.72 -23.32
CA THR A 186 18.29 -16.61 -22.84
C THR A 186 17.72 -15.25 -23.24
N ARG A 187 16.44 -15.18 -23.63
CA ARG A 187 15.80 -13.91 -24.03
C ARG A 187 15.57 -13.05 -22.79
N THR A 188 16.00 -11.79 -22.86
CA THR A 188 15.88 -10.83 -21.74
C THR A 188 15.25 -9.50 -22.15
N PHE A 189 14.89 -9.35 -23.43
CA PHE A 189 14.33 -8.12 -23.98
C PHE A 189 13.29 -8.47 -25.06
N ASN A 190 12.18 -7.73 -25.06
CA ASN A 190 11.15 -7.79 -26.09
C ASN A 190 11.12 -6.44 -26.81
N GLU A 191 11.59 -6.42 -28.06
CA GLU A 191 11.74 -5.24 -28.90
C GLU A 191 10.47 -4.84 -29.66
N ALA A 192 9.41 -5.66 -29.63
CA ALA A 192 8.24 -5.54 -30.51
C ALA A 192 7.56 -4.16 -30.46
N LEU A 193 7.57 -3.51 -29.30
CA LEU A 193 7.01 -2.17 -29.07
C LEU A 193 8.06 -1.22 -28.48
N TRP A 194 9.33 -1.37 -28.85
CA TRP A 194 10.39 -0.48 -28.35
C TRP A 194 10.30 0.94 -28.95
N GLU A 195 10.12 1.04 -30.27
CA GLU A 195 10.08 2.31 -30.99
C GLU A 195 8.73 3.02 -30.79
N PRO A 196 8.68 4.29 -30.33
CA PRO A 196 7.42 5.01 -30.08
C PRO A 196 6.49 5.07 -31.30
N SER A 197 7.06 5.10 -32.50
CA SER A 197 6.32 5.05 -33.76
C SER A 197 5.44 3.80 -33.95
N THR A 198 5.67 2.74 -33.16
CA THR A 198 4.88 1.51 -33.15
C THR A 198 3.72 1.52 -32.15
N TRP A 199 3.67 2.52 -31.27
CA TRP A 199 2.66 2.59 -30.21
C TRP A 199 1.31 3.07 -30.74
N PRO A 200 0.20 2.69 -30.07
CA PRO A 200 -1.07 3.37 -30.27
C PRO A 200 -0.94 4.87 -29.98
N LYS A 201 -1.67 5.71 -30.73
CA LYS A 201 -1.68 7.17 -30.51
C LYS A 201 -2.19 7.59 -29.13
N LYS A 202 -3.03 6.77 -28.51
CA LYS A 202 -3.50 6.93 -27.13
C LYS A 202 -3.47 5.58 -26.42
N ALA A 203 -2.89 5.53 -25.24
CA ALA A 203 -2.84 4.34 -24.38
C ALA A 203 -2.86 4.77 -22.91
N GLN A 204 -3.29 3.87 -22.02
CA GLN A 204 -3.15 4.06 -20.58
C GLN A 204 -2.82 2.72 -19.92
N GLY A 205 -2.12 2.76 -18.79
CA GLY A 205 -1.68 1.56 -18.08
C GLY A 205 -1.50 1.82 -16.60
N ALA A 206 -1.57 0.75 -15.81
CA ALA A 206 -1.27 0.76 -14.39
C ALA A 206 -0.15 -0.27 -14.15
N GLY A 207 1.04 0.21 -13.77
CA GLY A 207 2.11 -0.65 -13.28
C GLY A 207 2.03 -0.70 -11.76
N PHE A 208 2.07 -1.89 -11.17
CA PHE A 208 1.93 -2.08 -9.72
C PHE A 208 3.01 -3.02 -9.19
N MET A 209 3.24 -2.93 -7.88
CA MET A 209 4.09 -3.84 -7.13
C MET A 209 3.68 -3.85 -5.66
N GLU A 210 4.10 -4.87 -4.94
CA GLU A 210 4.14 -4.88 -3.48
C GLU A 210 5.52 -4.42 -3.02
N ALA A 211 5.69 -3.11 -2.89
CA ALA A 211 6.89 -2.55 -2.31
C ALA A 211 7.04 -2.97 -0.84
N PRO A 212 8.24 -2.86 -0.24
CA PRO A 212 8.45 -3.28 1.15
C PRO A 212 7.44 -2.69 2.13
N ARG A 213 6.95 -1.47 1.86
CA ARG A 213 5.97 -0.74 2.68
C ARG A 213 4.50 -0.96 2.30
N GLY A 214 4.21 -1.66 1.20
CA GLY A 214 2.84 -1.99 0.77
C GLY A 214 2.61 -1.88 -0.73
N GLY A 215 1.33 -1.89 -1.13
CA GLY A 215 0.90 -1.70 -2.51
C GLY A 215 1.32 -0.33 -3.07
N LEU A 216 2.13 -0.37 -4.13
CA LEU A 216 2.57 0.78 -4.92
C LEU A 216 2.01 0.62 -6.32
N ALA A 217 1.46 1.69 -6.88
CA ALA A 217 1.07 1.69 -8.29
C ALA A 217 1.29 3.04 -8.95
N HIS A 218 1.68 2.96 -10.22
CA HIS A 218 1.91 4.07 -11.13
C HIS A 218 0.88 3.96 -12.27
N TRP A 219 0.06 4.98 -12.41
CA TRP A 219 -0.88 5.14 -13.51
C TRP A 219 -0.31 6.11 -14.52
N ILE A 220 -0.27 5.68 -15.78
CA ILE A 220 0.27 6.46 -16.90
C ILE A 220 -0.79 6.57 -17.98
N VAL A 221 -0.93 7.78 -18.53
CA VAL A 221 -1.67 8.06 -19.76
C VAL A 221 -0.67 8.56 -20.80
N ILE A 222 -0.66 7.92 -21.97
CA ILE A 222 0.22 8.24 -23.10
C ILE A 222 -0.64 8.78 -24.23
N GLU A 223 -0.27 9.95 -24.76
CA GLU A 223 -0.87 10.54 -25.96
C GLU A 223 0.24 11.04 -26.88
N ASP A 224 0.16 10.71 -28.17
CA ASP A 224 1.11 11.12 -29.20
C ASP A 224 2.57 10.92 -28.80
N GLU A 225 2.88 9.69 -28.35
CA GLU A 225 4.23 9.24 -27.97
C GLU A 225 4.81 9.96 -26.73
N LYS A 226 3.98 10.69 -25.97
CA LYS A 226 4.36 11.42 -24.77
C LYS A 226 3.49 11.05 -23.57
N ILE A 227 4.03 11.24 -22.38
CA ILE A 227 3.27 11.15 -21.13
C ILE A 227 2.31 12.34 -21.06
N ALA A 228 1.02 12.08 -21.10
CA ALA A 228 -0.04 13.07 -20.91
C ALA A 228 -0.39 13.24 -19.44
N ASN A 229 -0.41 12.15 -18.66
CA ASN A 229 -0.56 12.16 -17.21
C ASN A 229 0.26 11.03 -16.57
N TYR A 230 0.79 11.27 -15.38
CA TYR A 230 1.49 10.28 -14.57
C TYR A 230 1.20 10.51 -13.10
N GLN A 231 0.60 9.52 -12.45
CA GLN A 231 0.22 9.60 -11.03
C GLN A 231 0.74 8.35 -10.31
N ALA A 232 1.34 8.55 -9.15
CA ALA A 232 1.82 7.48 -8.30
C ALA A 232 1.07 7.51 -6.97
N VAL A 233 0.44 6.39 -6.61
CA VAL A 233 -0.11 6.18 -5.27
C VAL A 233 0.81 5.22 -4.55
N VAL A 234 1.54 5.75 -3.59
CA VAL A 234 2.68 5.10 -2.92
C VAL A 234 2.23 4.55 -1.56
N PRO A 235 2.87 3.50 -0.99
CA PRO A 235 2.37 2.87 0.23
C PRO A 235 2.28 3.82 1.43
N SER A 236 3.24 4.72 1.60
CA SER A 236 3.19 5.72 2.66
C SER A 236 2.08 6.75 2.44
N THR A 237 1.66 7.00 1.20
CA THR A 237 0.50 7.86 0.91
C THR A 237 -0.77 7.24 1.50
N TRP A 238 -0.94 5.91 1.39
CA TRP A 238 -2.02 5.18 2.06
C TRP A 238 -1.95 5.29 3.57
N ASN A 239 -0.79 4.94 4.14
CA ASN A 239 -0.70 4.79 5.59
C ASN A 239 -0.63 6.13 6.34
N ALA A 240 -0.01 7.15 5.75
CA ALA A 240 0.24 8.45 6.38
C ALA A 240 -0.62 9.60 5.80
N GLY A 241 -1.48 9.31 4.82
CA GLY A 241 -2.41 10.28 4.25
C GLY A 241 -3.31 10.91 5.33
N PRO A 242 -3.65 12.20 5.20
CA PRO A 242 -4.50 12.90 6.17
C PRO A 242 -5.96 12.42 6.09
N ARG A 243 -6.83 13.11 6.83
CA ARG A 243 -8.28 12.92 6.74
C ARG A 243 -8.79 13.19 5.32
N ASP A 244 -9.87 12.51 4.96
CA ASP A 244 -10.65 12.83 3.77
C ASP A 244 -11.77 13.83 4.11
N ALA A 245 -12.63 14.13 3.15
CA ALA A 245 -13.74 15.07 3.32
C ALA A 245 -14.80 14.59 4.33
N GLU A 246 -14.84 13.30 4.66
CA GLU A 246 -15.73 12.73 5.67
C GLU A 246 -15.09 12.70 7.06
N GLY A 247 -13.85 13.18 7.19
CA GLY A 247 -13.10 13.22 8.43
C GLY A 247 -12.51 11.87 8.84
N GLN A 248 -12.48 10.88 7.94
CA GLN A 248 -11.93 9.55 8.26
C GLN A 248 -10.40 9.63 8.35
N ALA A 249 -9.86 9.26 9.51
CA ALA A 249 -8.42 9.32 9.78
C ALA A 249 -7.65 8.19 9.06
N GLY A 250 -6.47 8.49 8.53
CA GLY A 250 -5.59 7.50 7.92
C GLY A 250 -5.01 6.49 8.94
N PRO A 251 -4.36 5.40 8.47
CA PRO A 251 -3.85 4.33 9.33
C PRO A 251 -2.92 4.80 10.46
N TYR A 252 -2.02 5.76 10.21
CA TYR A 252 -1.12 6.29 11.25
C TYR A 252 -1.88 6.99 12.37
N GLU A 253 -2.80 7.89 12.01
CA GLU A 253 -3.63 8.63 12.97
C GLU A 253 -4.53 7.68 13.76
N ALA A 254 -5.18 6.74 13.07
CA ALA A 254 -6.05 5.74 13.68
C ALA A 254 -5.29 4.82 14.64
N ALA A 255 -4.08 4.38 14.28
CA ALA A 255 -3.23 3.53 15.11
C ALA A 255 -2.74 4.23 16.38
N LEU A 256 -2.51 5.54 16.34
CA LEU A 256 -2.08 6.31 17.51
C LEU A 256 -3.22 6.62 18.49
N LYS A 257 -4.47 6.56 18.04
CA LYS A 257 -5.64 6.88 18.87
C LYS A 257 -5.69 5.97 20.11
N GLY A 258 -5.87 6.58 21.27
CA GLY A 258 -6.00 5.87 22.56
C GLY A 258 -4.69 5.39 23.18
N HIS A 259 -3.53 5.72 22.59
CA HIS A 259 -2.24 5.50 23.25
C HIS A 259 -2.14 6.27 24.57
N GLN A 260 -1.66 5.58 25.61
CA GLN A 260 -1.26 6.21 26.87
C GLN A 260 0.24 6.49 26.79
N MET A 261 0.62 7.74 27.05
CA MET A 261 2.02 8.14 27.11
C MET A 261 2.49 8.11 28.56
N ALA A 262 3.56 7.38 28.83
CA ALA A 262 4.16 7.39 30.16
C ALA A 262 4.77 8.77 30.49
N ASP A 263 5.43 9.39 29.51
CA ASP A 263 5.99 10.75 29.59
C ASP A 263 5.75 11.48 28.26
N PRO A 264 4.90 12.52 28.21
CA PRO A 264 4.66 13.32 27.01
C PRO A 264 5.91 13.97 26.41
N GLN A 265 6.98 14.19 27.20
CA GLN A 265 8.24 14.75 26.70
C GLN A 265 9.14 13.68 26.05
N GLN A 266 8.83 12.40 26.23
CA GLN A 266 9.56 11.26 25.67
C GLN A 266 8.58 10.33 24.93
N PRO A 267 8.17 10.67 23.69
CA PRO A 267 7.03 10.06 23.01
C PRO A 267 7.32 8.66 22.43
N VAL A 268 7.93 7.77 23.21
CA VAL A 268 8.38 6.45 22.77
C VAL A 268 7.23 5.57 22.26
N GLU A 269 6.02 5.72 22.81
CA GLU A 269 4.84 4.99 22.38
C GLU A 269 4.40 5.43 20.98
N ILE A 270 4.47 6.73 20.67
CA ILE A 270 4.22 7.26 19.32
C ILE A 270 5.26 6.70 18.35
N LEU A 271 6.55 6.77 18.72
CA LEU A 271 7.65 6.29 17.88
C LEU A 271 7.52 4.80 17.58
N ARG A 272 7.18 3.97 18.57
CA ARG A 272 6.97 2.52 18.38
C ARG A 272 5.90 2.24 17.34
N THR A 273 4.75 2.88 17.46
CA THR A 273 3.63 2.65 16.52
C THR A 273 3.98 3.17 15.14
N ILE A 274 4.44 4.41 15.00
CA ILE A 274 4.79 5.00 13.70
C ILE A 274 5.91 4.22 13.01
N HIS A 275 6.99 3.87 13.72
CA HIS A 275 8.09 3.09 13.14
C HIS A 275 7.67 1.66 12.77
N SER A 276 6.62 1.09 13.38
CA SER A 276 6.13 -0.23 12.99
C SER A 276 5.60 -0.25 11.57
N PHE A 277 5.14 0.89 11.02
CA PHE A 277 4.74 1.03 9.63
C PHE A 277 5.91 1.23 8.66
N ASP A 278 7.12 1.50 9.17
CA ASP A 278 8.29 1.85 8.37
C ASP A 278 8.04 3.05 7.43
N PRO A 279 7.85 4.28 7.97
CA PRO A 279 7.49 5.44 7.16
C PRO A 279 8.56 5.87 6.15
N CYS A 280 8.12 6.28 4.96
CA CYS A 280 8.97 6.93 3.96
C CYS A 280 8.20 8.10 3.33
N ILE A 281 8.68 9.33 3.50
CA ILE A 281 7.99 10.60 3.15
C ILE A 281 8.74 11.36 2.03
N ALA A 282 9.64 10.69 1.32
CA ALA A 282 10.45 11.27 0.25
C ALA A 282 9.64 11.53 -1.02
#